data_AF-A0A251YXQ8-F1
#
_entry.id   AF-A0A251YXQ8-F1
#
_cell.length_a   1.000
_cell.length_b   1.000
_cell.length_c   1.000
_cell.angle_alpha   90.00
_cell.angle_beta   90.00
_cell.angle_gamma   90.00
#
_symmetry.space_group_name_H-M   'P 1'
#
loop_
_entity.id
_entity.type
_entity.pdbx_description
1 polymer ?
#
loop_
_entity_poly.entity_id
_entity_poly.type
_entity_poly.pdbx_seq_one_letter_code
_entity_poly.pdbx_strand_id
1 'polypeptide(L)'
;MPTDPDVILLETIRTHRSRLRSAFIFGELTERRVVDDNSRRVIASIVVAAVVCAGCVGVSFVGHLLSTSPIGGASVVSTPVSTP
;
A
#
# COMPACT_ATOMS: atom_id res chain seq x y z
N MET A 1 29.18 25.16 29.45
CA MET A 1 29.12 25.96 28.21
C MET A 1 29.37 25.00 27.06
N PRO A 2 28.41 24.76 26.16
CA PRO A 2 28.64 23.91 24.99
C PRO A 2 29.75 24.53 24.14
N THR A 3 30.87 23.82 23.97
CA THR A 3 32.12 24.34 23.40
C THR A 3 32.21 24.13 21.88
N ASP A 4 31.22 23.45 21.27
CA ASP A 4 31.27 23.04 19.87
C ASP A 4 30.15 23.66 19.03
N PRO A 5 30.47 24.58 18.10
CA PRO A 5 29.48 25.20 17.21
C PRO A 5 28.76 24.18 16.30
N ASP A 6 29.40 23.05 16.02
CA ASP A 6 28.84 21.99 15.18
C ASP A 6 27.63 21.30 15.81
N VAL A 7 27.60 21.17 17.14
CA VAL A 7 26.48 20.57 17.87
C VAL A 7 25.22 21.43 17.74
N ILE A 8 25.38 22.76 17.78
CA ILE A 8 24.27 23.72 17.64
C ILE A 8 23.71 23.68 16.21
N LEU A 9 24.58 23.57 15.19
CA LEU A 9 24.16 23.43 13.79
C LEU A 9 23.40 22.11 13.56
N LEU A 10 23.89 21.00 14.14
CA LEU A 10 23.22 19.70 14.02
C LEU A 10 21.82 19.71 14.65
N GLU A 11 21.65 20.32 15.82
CA GLU A 11 20.32 20.47 16.43
C GLU A 11 19.39 21.35 15.59
N THR A 12 19.92 22.43 15.03
CA THR A 12 19.15 23.32 14.16
C THR A 12 18.70 22.61 12.87
N ILE A 13 19.58 21.82 12.23
CA ILE A 13 19.22 21.06 11.02
C ILE A 13 18.25 19.92 11.34
N ARG A 14 18.43 19.23 12.47
CA ARG A 14 17.50 18.17 12.90
C ARG A 14 16.08 18.69 13.07
N THR A 15 15.91 19.84 13.73
CA THR A 15 14.59 20.46 13.92
C THR A 15 14.00 20.93 12.59
N HIS A 16 14.80 21.55 11.72
CA HIS A 16 14.34 21.98 10.40
C HIS A 16 13.90 20.79 9.52
N ARG A 17 14.69 19.71 9.50
CA ARG A 17 14.39 18.49 8.74
C ARG A 17 13.18 17.75 9.30
N SER A 18 13.01 17.74 10.63
CA SER A 18 11.83 17.18 11.28
C SER A 18 10.57 17.93 10.84
N ARG A 19 10.58 19.26 10.90
CA ARG A 19 9.46 20.10 10.47
C ARG A 19 9.18 19.98 8.97
N LEU A 20 10.23 19.93 8.13
CA LEU A 20 10.09 19.69 6.69
C LEU A 20 9.53 18.31 6.39
N ARG A 21 9.96 17.26 7.11
CA ARG A 21 9.38 15.92 6.96
C ARG A 21 7.92 15.88 7.39
N SER A 22 7.58 16.51 8.49
CA SER A 22 6.18 16.63 8.91
C SER A 22 5.38 17.41 7.87
N ALA A 23 5.89 18.52 7.33
CA ALA A 23 5.22 19.25 6.26
C ALA A 23 5.12 18.46 4.94
N PHE A 24 6.12 17.64 4.62
CA PHE A 24 6.11 16.81 3.41
C PHE A 24 5.18 15.61 3.52
N ILE A 25 5.08 15.02 4.72
CA ILE A 25 4.18 13.90 5.01
C ILE A 25 2.74 14.38 5.20
N PHE A 26 2.53 15.56 5.79
CA PHE A 26 1.21 16.06 6.19
C PHE A 26 0.67 17.26 5.40
N GLY A 27 1.43 17.88 4.50
CA GLY A 27 0.97 19.01 3.66
C GLY A 27 0.64 20.29 4.45
N GLU A 28 0.32 21.37 3.72
CA GLU A 28 -0.12 22.66 4.27
C GLU A 28 -1.39 22.50 5.16
N LEU A 29 -1.53 23.30 6.22
CA LEU A 29 -2.46 23.10 7.35
C LEU A 29 -3.96 22.86 7.00
N THR A 30 -4.44 23.23 5.81
CA THR A 30 -5.78 22.87 5.30
C THR A 30 -5.90 21.35 5.03
N GLU A 31 -4.80 20.72 4.63
CA GLU A 31 -4.71 19.32 4.29
C GLU A 31 -4.72 18.42 5.54
N ARG A 32 -4.48 18.91 6.76
CA ARG A 32 -4.38 18.05 7.95
C ARG A 32 -5.63 17.18 8.19
N ARG A 33 -6.82 17.69 7.85
CA ARG A 33 -8.08 16.91 7.91
C ARG A 33 -8.19 15.90 6.76
N VAL A 34 -7.65 16.26 5.60
CA VAL A 34 -7.61 15.43 4.39
C VAL A 34 -6.51 14.37 4.49
N VAL A 35 -5.39 14.62 5.16
CA VAL A 35 -4.29 13.66 5.37
C VAL A 35 -4.68 12.59 6.37
N ASP A 36 -5.36 12.93 7.45
CA ASP A 36 -5.90 11.90 8.35
C ASP A 36 -6.94 11.03 7.61
N ASP A 37 -7.76 11.59 6.72
CA ASP A 37 -8.70 10.79 5.89
C ASP A 37 -7.97 9.98 4.80
N ASN A 38 -7.00 10.59 4.10
CA ASN A 38 -6.26 9.97 3.00
C ASN A 38 -5.30 8.88 3.50
N SER A 39 -4.59 9.11 4.61
CA SER A 39 -3.77 8.08 5.24
C SER A 39 -4.63 6.89 5.68
N ARG A 40 -5.82 7.14 6.23
CA ARG A 40 -6.77 6.10 6.60
C ARG A 40 -7.35 5.39 5.38
N ARG A 41 -7.61 6.10 4.26
CA ARG A 41 -8.00 5.53 2.97
C ARG A 41 -6.89 4.70 2.34
N VAL A 42 -5.63 5.12 2.43
CA VAL A 42 -4.46 4.39 1.91
C VAL A 42 -4.24 3.11 2.71
N ILE A 43 -4.32 3.18 4.04
CA ILE A 43 -4.23 1.98 4.88
C ILE A 43 -5.40 1.04 4.55
N ALA A 44 -6.62 1.57 4.41
CA ALA A 44 -7.79 0.78 4.04
C ALA A 44 -7.63 0.16 2.64
N SER A 45 -7.12 0.87 1.64
CA SER A 45 -6.93 0.34 0.29
C SER A 45 -5.88 -0.76 0.24
N ILE A 46 -4.80 -0.63 1.01
CA ILE A 46 -3.78 -1.68 1.16
C ILE A 46 -4.40 -2.95 1.77
N VAL A 47 -5.21 -2.79 2.82
CA VAL A 47 -5.90 -3.93 3.46
C VAL A 47 -6.88 -4.58 2.48
N VAL A 48 -7.68 -3.80 1.76
CA VAL A 48 -8.62 -4.32 0.74
C VAL A 48 -7.85 -5.05 -0.37
N ALA A 49 -6.78 -4.48 -0.91
CA ALA A 49 -5.96 -5.13 -1.93
C ALA A 49 -5.37 -6.46 -1.43
N ALA A 50 -4.87 -6.51 -0.19
CA ALA A 50 -4.35 -7.74 0.41
C ALA A 50 -5.44 -8.82 0.54
N VAL A 51 -6.64 -8.44 0.99
CA VAL A 51 -7.79 -9.36 1.11
C VAL A 51 -8.23 -9.88 -0.26
N VAL A 52 -8.29 -9.00 -1.28
CA VAL A 52 -8.62 -9.41 -2.64
C VAL A 52 -7.59 -10.39 -3.19
N CYS A 53 -6.29 -10.10 -3.03
CA CYS A 53 -5.22 -11.04 -3.43
C CYS A 53 -5.35 -12.39 -2.72
N ALA A 54 -5.56 -12.40 -1.39
CA ALA A 54 -5.75 -13.64 -0.64
C ALA A 54 -7.01 -14.42 -1.09
N GLY A 55 -8.11 -13.71 -1.34
CA GLY A 55 -9.35 -14.27 -1.85
C GLY A 55 -9.18 -14.89 -3.24
N CYS A 56 -8.52 -14.21 -4.17
CA CYS A 56 -8.23 -14.74 -5.51
C CYS A 56 -7.44 -16.05 -5.44
N VAL A 57 -6.37 -16.10 -4.64
CA VAL A 57 -5.56 -17.31 -4.48
C VAL A 57 -6.40 -18.46 -3.89
N GLY A 58 -7.25 -18.18 -2.90
CA GLY A 58 -8.15 -19.17 -2.31
C GLY A 58 -9.17 -19.73 -3.30
N VAL A 59 -9.82 -18.86 -4.09
CA VAL A 59 -10.81 -19.28 -5.10
C VAL A 59 -10.17 -20.12 -6.20
N SER A 60 -8.96 -19.76 -6.66
CA SER A 60 -8.22 -20.58 -7.64
C SER A 60 -7.89 -21.97 -7.11
N PHE A 61 -7.52 -22.08 -5.82
CA PHE A 61 -7.23 -23.37 -5.20
C PHE A 61 -8.48 -24.25 -5.09
N VAL A 62 -9.59 -23.69 -4.60
CA VAL A 62 -10.88 -24.42 -4.49
C VAL A 62 -11.41 -24.82 -5.88
N GLY A 63 -11.31 -23.93 -6.87
CA GLY A 63 -11.69 -24.22 -8.25
C GLY A 63 -10.89 -25.39 -8.82
N HIS A 64 -9.57 -25.42 -8.63
CA HIS A 64 -8.73 -26.53 -9.09
C HIS A 64 -9.11 -27.88 -8.43
N LEU A 65 -9.44 -27.88 -7.13
CA LEU A 65 -9.90 -29.09 -6.43
C LEU A 65 -11.26 -29.58 -6.92
N LEU A 66 -12.18 -28.66 -7.22
CA LEU A 66 -13.50 -28.98 -7.76
C LEU A 66 -13.44 -29.45 -9.21
N SER A 67 -12.56 -28.88 -10.05
CA SER A 67 -12.34 -29.33 -11.43
C SER A 67 -11.60 -30.67 -11.52
N THR A 68 -10.75 -30.97 -10.54
CA THR A 68 -10.16 -32.31 -10.38
C THR A 68 -11.19 -33.35 -9.92
N SER A 69 -12.28 -32.92 -9.27
CA SER A 69 -13.37 -33.81 -8.90
C SER A 69 -14.26 -34.09 -10.12
N PRO A 70 -14.65 -35.36 -10.38
CA PRO A 70 -15.23 -35.80 -11.64
C PRO A 70 -16.63 -35.24 -11.99
N ILE A 71 -17.14 -34.26 -11.24
CA ILE A 71 -18.50 -33.73 -11.32
C ILE A 71 -18.52 -32.19 -11.58
N GLY A 72 -17.38 -31.49 -11.51
CA GLY A 72 -17.37 -30.02 -11.33
C GLY A 72 -16.71 -29.17 -12.42
N GLY A 73 -17.46 -28.84 -13.47
CA GLY A 73 -17.43 -27.48 -14.04
C GLY A 73 -16.39 -27.14 -15.10
N ALA A 74 -16.90 -26.86 -16.31
CA ALA A 74 -16.21 -26.34 -17.48
C ALA A 74 -15.37 -25.07 -17.19
N SER A 75 -14.06 -25.19 -17.41
CA SER A 75 -13.11 -24.08 -17.40
C SER A 75 -13.36 -23.15 -18.58
N VAL A 76 -14.08 -22.05 -18.34
CA VAL A 76 -14.12 -20.89 -19.23
C VAL A 76 -12.88 -20.02 -18.96
N VAL A 77 -11.84 -20.21 -19.76
CA VAL A 77 -10.97 -19.15 -20.33
C VAL A 77 -9.99 -19.87 -21.25
N SER A 78 -10.32 -19.89 -22.53
CA SER A 78 -9.37 -20.06 -23.62
C SER A 78 -9.76 -19.03 -24.67
N THR A 79 -9.12 -17.87 -24.66
CA THR A 79 -9.04 -17.05 -25.87
C THR A 79 -7.82 -17.55 -26.65
N PRO A 80 -8.00 -18.33 -27.73
CA PRO A 80 -6.89 -18.73 -28.58
C PRO A 80 -6.37 -17.49 -29.30
N VAL A 81 -5.17 -17.04 -28.97
CA VAL A 81 -4.41 -16.17 -29.88
C VAL A 81 -3.61 -17.09 -30.79
N SER A 82 -4.09 -17.29 -32.01
CA SER A 82 -3.36 -17.88 -33.12
C SER A 82 -3.30 -16.86 -34.26
N THR A 83 -2.10 -16.29 -34.44
CA THR A 83 -1.38 -16.05 -35.71
C THR A 83 -2.05 -15.20 -36.82
N PRO A 84 -1.33 -14.73 -37.88
CA PRO A 84 -0.02 -15.13 -38.45
C PRO A 84 1.24 -14.53 -37.81
#